data_AF-A0A543DPA6-F1
#
_entry.id   AF-A0A543DPA6-F1
#
_cell.length_a   1.000
_cell.length_b   1.000
_cell.length_c   1.000
_cell.angle_alpha   90.00
_cell.angle_beta   90.00
_cell.angle_gamma   90.00
#
_symmetry.space_group_name_H-M   'P 1'
#
loop_
_entity.id
_entity.type
_entity.pdbx_description
1 polymer ?
#
loop_
_entity_poly.entity_id
_entity_poly.type
_entity_poly.pdbx_seq_one_letter_code
_entity_poly.pdbx_strand_id
1 'polypeptide(L)'
;MALFGGRRRVEELEVELARARTALAEAGALDEWQRAQRRQAAEQQLARVLGEEHAARIRLGEVQLELAGLQSEVIETRADALLQAAGVYDYVHPLDTAVAYKEQLTHLKADIKIEVTARRAVTGRVDWSVNGSRPQGAKMVKDFSTLMLRAYNADADNCVRTVKPHTLGNTLRRLDKTRATIAKLGRTMSIEIAERYHRLRIYEIELTADYLAKVETERELIRAQKEAAREEERARREFEREKQKLLKEQAHYSSAYQRLITQRAADPSALAEIRAHLDKLGADIATVDARAANTRAGYVYVISNIGSFGEQVVKIGMTRRLEPMDRVRELGDASVPFRFDVHALVFSDDAVGLEGRLHAALAEQRVNKVNQHREFFRTTPAEVRGLLVDTAGSHLLEFTETVEALEWRASGASATFAPLPPETSPQLPSEDDETVSEPSVAGKATRRQLPAGELVPLDGLQHLRLVLQAAEGTDAEIDPIAFLLSDRGVVRSDSDMVFYGQPDHPSNAITLASDDTGAPTALHVMPANVPDDVTEILLVAQLPANHAQSPVLDALDLDSGRPIGRLQLPTPGPTGLLQLGAMHRVEHGWVLQPEPSRLDHDLAGLAAAAGVDVT
;
A
#
# COMPACT_ATOMS: atom_id res chain seq x y z
N MET A 1 119.87 26.90 29.34
CA MET A 1 119.34 28.11 29.99
C MET A 1 117.96 28.49 29.43
N ALA A 2 116.88 27.75 29.78
CA ALA A 2 115.49 28.18 29.48
C ALA A 2 114.38 27.38 30.22
N LEU A 3 114.71 26.58 31.25
CA LEU A 3 113.77 25.59 31.83
C LEU A 3 113.08 26.04 33.14
N PHE A 4 113.38 27.23 33.65
CA PHE A 4 112.88 27.69 34.96
C PHE A 4 111.79 28.77 34.91
N GLY A 5 111.47 29.35 33.74
CA GLY A 5 110.46 30.41 33.61
C GLY A 5 109.01 29.91 33.53
N GLY A 6 108.77 28.82 32.80
CA GLY A 6 107.41 28.28 32.59
C GLY A 6 106.80 27.65 33.83
N ARG A 7 107.60 26.96 34.65
CA ARG A 7 107.15 26.41 35.94
C ARG A 7 106.72 27.50 36.91
N ARG A 8 107.49 28.60 36.96
CA ARG A 8 107.16 29.78 37.76
C ARG A 8 105.88 30.46 37.31
N ARG A 9 105.63 30.51 35.99
CA ARG A 9 104.38 31.05 35.42
C ARG A 9 103.15 30.19 35.74
N VAL A 10 103.31 28.87 35.75
CA VAL A 10 102.25 27.94 36.16
C VAL A 10 101.96 28.09 37.65
N GLU A 11 102.99 28.15 38.49
CA GLU A 11 102.83 28.41 39.93
C GLU A 11 102.18 29.79 40.19
N GLU A 12 102.56 30.83 39.45
CA GLU A 12 101.92 32.15 39.51
C GLU A 12 100.43 32.08 39.13
N LEU A 13 100.09 31.38 38.06
CA LEU A 13 98.70 31.20 37.62
C LEU A 13 97.89 30.33 38.60
N GLU A 14 98.50 29.31 39.22
CA GLU A 14 97.88 28.49 40.25
C GLU A 14 97.61 29.30 41.52
N VAL A 15 98.54 30.19 41.89
CA VAL A 15 98.36 31.11 43.01
C VAL A 15 97.31 32.17 42.69
N GLU A 16 97.28 32.72 41.47
CA GLU A 16 96.22 33.64 41.03
C GLU A 16 94.85 32.97 40.98
N LEU A 17 94.78 31.73 40.50
CA LEU A 17 93.55 30.92 40.50
C LEU A 17 93.11 30.63 41.95
N ALA A 18 94.05 30.29 42.83
CA ALA A 18 93.77 30.07 44.25
C ALA A 18 93.25 31.34 44.92
N ARG A 19 93.87 32.50 44.66
CA ARG A 19 93.43 33.83 45.15
C ARG A 19 92.08 34.23 44.58
N ALA A 20 91.85 34.02 43.29
CA ALA A 20 90.56 34.29 42.64
C ALA A 20 89.46 33.40 43.23
N ARG A 21 89.76 32.12 43.51
CA ARG A 21 88.85 31.19 44.19
C ARG A 21 88.57 31.57 45.64
N THR A 22 89.58 32.04 46.39
CA THR A 22 89.37 32.53 47.76
C THR A 22 88.55 33.83 47.77
N ALA A 23 88.84 34.77 46.87
CA ALA A 23 88.06 35.99 46.72
C ALA A 23 86.59 35.72 46.32
N LEU A 24 86.34 34.74 45.44
CA LEU A 24 84.98 34.31 45.09
C LEU A 24 84.25 33.60 46.26
N ALA A 25 84.99 32.90 47.12
CA ALA A 25 84.46 32.22 48.30
C ALA A 25 84.14 33.21 49.44
N GLU A 26 85.03 34.19 49.69
CA GLU A 26 84.83 35.27 50.66
C GLU A 26 83.67 36.20 50.27
N ALA A 27 83.46 36.43 48.97
CA ALA A 27 82.33 37.21 48.45
C ALA A 27 80.99 36.45 48.44
N GLY A 28 80.94 35.18 48.87
CA GLY A 28 79.72 34.34 48.88
C GLY A 28 79.21 33.93 47.49
N ALA A 29 79.87 34.37 46.41
CA ALA A 29 79.40 34.25 45.03
C ALA A 29 79.37 32.81 44.50
N LEU A 30 80.27 31.93 44.95
CA LEU A 30 80.27 30.50 44.58
C LEU A 30 79.06 29.75 45.15
N ASP A 31 78.71 30.03 46.42
CA ASP A 31 77.56 29.45 47.09
C ASP A 31 76.25 29.96 46.51
N GLU A 32 76.16 31.25 46.20
CA GLU A 32 75.02 31.85 45.53
C GLU A 32 74.82 31.31 44.12
N TRP A 33 75.90 31.12 43.36
CA TRP A 33 75.86 30.48 42.03
C TRP A 33 75.38 29.03 42.11
N GLN A 34 75.88 28.23 43.06
CA GLN A 34 75.42 26.85 43.26
C GLN A 34 73.96 26.79 43.72
N ARG A 35 73.51 27.70 44.59
CA ARG A 35 72.10 27.80 45.00
C ARG A 35 71.21 28.23 43.83
N ALA A 36 71.66 29.16 42.99
CA ALA A 36 70.96 29.59 41.78
C ALA A 36 70.84 28.44 40.76
N GLN A 37 71.91 27.66 40.55
CA GLN A 37 71.89 26.47 39.70
C GLN A 37 70.91 25.40 40.21
N ARG A 38 70.90 25.11 41.52
CA ARG A 38 69.93 24.17 42.10
C ARG A 38 68.50 24.68 42.02
N ARG A 39 68.27 25.98 42.22
CA ARG A 39 66.97 26.62 42.05
C ARG A 39 66.48 26.50 40.61
N GLN A 40 67.33 26.82 39.64
CA GLN A 40 67.03 26.70 38.22
C GLN A 40 66.70 25.25 37.84
N ALA A 41 67.47 24.27 38.32
CA ALA A 41 67.18 22.85 38.10
C ALA A 41 65.85 22.41 38.74
N ALA A 42 65.54 22.90 39.94
CA ALA A 42 64.27 22.63 40.62
C ALA A 42 63.09 23.30 39.91
N GLU A 43 63.24 24.54 39.41
CA GLU A 43 62.24 25.25 38.62
C GLU A 43 61.97 24.54 37.28
N GLN A 44 63.02 24.07 36.60
CA GLN A 44 62.88 23.26 35.39
C GLN A 44 62.17 21.93 35.66
N GLN A 45 62.50 21.26 36.77
CA GLN A 45 61.83 20.03 37.18
C GLN A 45 60.36 20.28 37.54
N LEU A 46 60.06 21.36 38.26
CA LEU A 46 58.69 21.76 38.59
C LEU A 46 57.88 22.08 37.33
N ALA A 47 58.46 22.82 36.38
CA ALA A 47 57.83 23.11 35.10
C ALA A 47 57.55 21.83 34.30
N ARG A 48 58.47 20.86 34.30
CA ARG A 48 58.27 19.55 33.69
C ARG A 48 57.10 18.80 34.34
N VAL A 49 57.08 18.71 35.67
CA VAL A 49 56.02 18.01 36.41
C VAL A 49 54.66 18.68 36.20
N LEU A 50 54.58 20.01 36.22
CA LEU A 50 53.34 20.74 35.95
C LEU A 50 52.87 20.56 34.50
N GLY A 51 53.80 20.51 33.54
CA GLY A 51 53.48 20.19 32.14
C GLY A 51 52.95 18.76 31.98
N GLU A 52 53.56 17.79 32.65
CA GLU A 52 53.10 16.39 32.69
C GLU A 52 51.74 16.26 33.36
N GLU A 53 51.50 16.96 34.47
CA GLU A 53 50.22 17.00 35.17
C GLU A 53 49.13 17.62 34.27
N HIS A 54 49.41 18.74 33.61
CA HIS A 54 48.47 19.39 32.72
C HIS A 54 48.11 18.50 31.52
N ALA A 55 49.12 17.88 30.89
CA ALA A 55 48.90 16.93 29.81
C ALA A 55 48.10 15.70 30.28
N ALA A 56 48.34 15.22 31.50
CA ALA A 56 47.56 14.13 32.09
C ALA A 56 46.10 14.52 32.37
N ARG A 57 45.84 15.76 32.83
CA ARG A 57 44.49 16.28 33.03
C ARG A 57 43.71 16.42 31.73
N ILE A 58 44.35 16.90 30.66
CA ILE A 58 43.73 16.97 29.32
C ILE A 58 43.35 15.57 28.85
N ARG A 59 44.30 14.61 28.89
CA ARG A 59 44.03 13.21 28.52
C ARG A 59 42.90 12.59 29.35
N LEU A 60 42.83 12.89 30.64
CA LEU A 60 41.74 12.41 31.50
C LEU A 60 40.38 12.96 31.03
N GLY A 61 40.31 14.24 30.67
CA GLY A 61 39.09 14.85 30.13
C GLY A 61 38.66 14.23 28.80
N GLU A 62 39.61 13.99 27.89
CA GLU A 62 39.36 13.32 26.61
C GLU A 62 38.82 11.89 26.81
N VAL A 63 39.48 11.10 27.66
CA VAL A 63 39.05 9.73 27.99
C VAL A 63 37.67 9.72 28.67
N GLN A 64 37.36 10.70 29.50
CA GLN A 64 36.04 10.81 30.14
C GLN A 64 34.93 11.12 29.13
N LEU A 65 35.18 11.99 28.15
CA LEU A 65 34.24 12.28 27.08
C LEU A 65 34.03 11.06 26.17
N GLU A 66 35.11 10.39 25.80
CA GLU A 66 35.06 9.14 25.03
C GLU A 66 34.28 8.05 25.79
N LEU A 67 34.55 7.90 27.10
CA LEU A 67 33.83 6.96 27.96
C LEU A 67 32.34 7.29 28.03
N ALA A 68 31.97 8.57 28.14
CA ALA A 68 30.56 8.99 28.15
C ALA A 68 29.87 8.66 26.81
N GLY A 69 30.55 8.88 25.68
CA GLY A 69 30.06 8.50 24.35
C GLY A 69 29.85 6.99 24.22
N LEU A 70 30.85 6.19 24.57
CA LEU A 70 30.78 4.72 24.55
C LEU A 70 29.70 4.19 25.49
N GLN A 71 29.49 4.81 26.66
CA GLN A 71 28.42 4.43 27.58
C GLN A 71 27.02 4.68 26.97
N SER A 72 26.85 5.81 26.27
CA SER A 72 25.59 6.12 25.58
C SER A 72 25.31 5.10 24.47
N GLU A 73 26.30 4.80 23.63
CA GLU A 73 26.20 3.81 22.55
C GLU A 73 25.84 2.41 23.08
N VAL A 74 26.46 2.00 24.20
CA VAL A 74 26.14 0.73 24.86
C VAL A 74 24.70 0.71 25.39
N ILE A 75 24.17 1.82 25.90
CA ILE A 75 22.77 1.91 26.37
C ILE A 75 21.80 1.77 25.20
N GLU A 76 22.05 2.45 24.09
CA GLU A 76 21.22 2.37 22.88
C GLU A 76 21.25 0.95 22.30
N THR A 77 22.44 0.37 22.15
CA THR A 77 22.61 -1.01 21.66
C THR A 77 21.87 -2.02 22.54
N ARG A 78 21.87 -1.82 23.86
CA ARG A 78 21.11 -2.66 24.81
C ARG A 78 19.61 -2.47 24.67
N ALA A 79 19.14 -1.25 24.42
CA ALA A 79 17.72 -0.98 24.19
C ALA A 79 17.25 -1.67 22.90
N ASP A 80 18.03 -1.58 21.83
CA ASP A 80 17.70 -2.18 20.54
C ASP A 80 17.70 -3.70 20.61
N ALA A 81 18.67 -4.29 21.33
CA ALA A 81 18.68 -5.73 21.59
C ALA A 81 17.42 -6.19 22.37
N LEU A 82 16.90 -5.38 23.30
CA LEU A 82 15.67 -5.68 24.03
C LEU A 82 14.43 -5.58 23.14
N LEU A 83 14.38 -4.58 22.24
CA LEU A 83 13.30 -4.43 21.26
C LEU A 83 13.26 -5.62 20.29
N GLN A 84 14.41 -5.97 19.71
CA GLN A 84 14.55 -7.12 18.81
C GLN A 84 14.20 -8.44 19.50
N ALA A 85 14.62 -8.63 20.75
CA ALA A 85 14.26 -9.82 21.52
C ALA A 85 12.74 -9.92 21.76
N ALA A 86 12.08 -8.78 21.98
CA ALA A 86 10.63 -8.67 22.08
C ALA A 86 9.90 -8.66 20.73
N GLY A 87 10.62 -8.79 19.61
CA GLY A 87 10.03 -8.77 18.27
C GLY A 87 9.53 -7.41 17.79
N VAL A 88 9.95 -6.31 18.42
CA VAL A 88 9.67 -4.96 17.94
C VAL A 88 10.79 -4.55 17.00
N TYR A 89 10.48 -4.47 15.71
CA TYR A 89 11.42 -4.09 14.66
C TYR A 89 11.06 -2.73 14.06
N ASP A 90 12.06 -2.01 13.58
CA ASP A 90 11.82 -0.86 12.72
C ASP A 90 11.44 -1.36 11.33
N TYR A 91 10.16 -1.23 10.99
CA TYR A 91 9.64 -1.48 9.64
C TYR A 91 9.02 -0.19 9.07
N VAL A 92 8.83 -0.16 7.76
CA VAL A 92 8.16 0.96 7.08
C VAL A 92 6.69 0.97 7.50
N HIS A 93 6.35 1.92 8.37
CA HIS A 93 5.01 2.04 8.90
C HIS A 93 4.11 2.69 7.84
N PRO A 94 2.85 2.25 7.65
CA PRO A 94 1.90 2.89 6.73
C PRO A 94 1.68 4.40 6.93
N LEU A 95 2.09 4.93 8.10
CA LEU A 95 1.95 6.32 8.51
C LEU A 95 3.24 7.14 8.36
N ASP A 96 4.36 6.55 7.94
CA ASP A 96 5.67 7.24 7.90
C ASP A 96 5.66 8.45 6.94
N THR A 97 4.84 8.39 5.88
CA THR A 97 4.65 9.49 4.92
C THR A 97 3.52 10.45 5.31
N ALA A 98 2.73 10.11 6.32
CA ALA A 98 1.56 10.86 6.74
C ALA A 98 1.95 11.99 7.71
N VAL A 99 2.15 13.20 7.19
CA VAL A 99 2.60 14.37 7.98
C VAL A 99 1.74 14.62 9.22
N ALA A 100 0.41 14.53 9.09
CA ALA A 100 -0.53 14.78 10.18
C ALA A 100 -0.44 13.75 11.33
N TYR A 101 0.11 12.55 11.06
CA TYR A 101 0.17 11.44 12.01
C TYR A 101 1.60 11.18 12.52
N LYS A 102 2.60 11.81 11.89
CA LYS A 102 4.02 11.58 12.20
C LYS A 102 4.35 11.85 13.66
N GLU A 103 3.84 12.95 14.24
CA GLU A 103 4.08 13.29 15.63
C GLU A 103 3.47 12.25 16.59
N GLN A 104 2.20 11.88 16.36
CA GLN A 104 1.50 10.87 17.15
C GLN A 104 2.17 9.49 17.06
N LEU A 105 2.60 9.08 15.86
CA LEU A 105 3.37 7.85 15.65
C LEU A 105 4.71 7.89 16.38
N THR A 106 5.40 9.03 16.36
CA THR A 106 6.68 9.20 17.05
C THR A 106 6.52 9.03 18.56
N HIS A 107 5.50 9.68 19.15
CA HIS A 107 5.18 9.53 20.57
C HIS A 107 4.80 8.09 20.92
N LEU A 108 3.97 7.46 20.09
CA LEU A 108 3.55 6.07 20.27
C LEU A 108 4.74 5.09 20.22
N LYS A 109 5.63 5.22 19.23
CA LYS A 109 6.85 4.41 19.13
C LYS A 109 7.74 4.60 20.36
N ALA A 110 7.86 5.83 20.88
CA ALA A 110 8.59 6.11 22.11
C ALA A 110 7.95 5.44 23.34
N ASP A 111 6.62 5.50 23.49
CA ASP A 111 5.89 4.84 24.57
C ASP A 111 6.03 3.31 24.53
N ILE A 112 5.93 2.70 23.34
CA ILE A 112 6.18 1.27 23.12
C ILE A 112 7.61 0.91 23.51
N LYS A 113 8.61 1.71 23.08
CA LYS A 113 10.02 1.50 23.43
C LYS A 113 10.24 1.55 24.94
N ILE A 114 9.61 2.49 25.63
CA ILE A 114 9.69 2.63 27.09
C ILE A 114 9.10 1.40 27.80
N GLU A 115 7.94 0.89 27.37
CA GLU A 115 7.31 -0.27 28.01
C GLU A 115 8.11 -1.57 27.83
N VAL A 116 8.72 -1.76 26.66
CA VAL A 116 9.55 -2.95 26.37
C VAL A 116 10.89 -2.87 27.11
N THR A 117 11.60 -1.75 27.01
CA THR A 117 12.93 -1.59 27.63
C THR A 117 12.86 -1.60 29.16
N ALA A 118 11.80 -1.02 29.74
CA ALA A 118 11.54 -1.08 31.17
C ALA A 118 10.93 -2.42 31.65
N ARG A 119 10.73 -3.39 30.75
CA ARG A 119 10.13 -4.71 31.03
C ARG A 119 8.76 -4.64 31.72
N ARG A 120 7.93 -3.70 31.30
CA ARG A 120 6.55 -3.53 31.78
C ARG A 120 5.50 -3.99 30.77
N ALA A 121 5.89 -4.23 29.52
CA ALA A 121 5.01 -4.72 28.45
C ALA A 121 4.38 -6.08 28.74
N VAL A 122 5.05 -6.92 29.54
CA VAL A 122 4.59 -8.25 29.97
C VAL A 122 4.81 -8.40 31.47
N THR A 123 3.82 -8.96 32.14
CA THR A 123 3.86 -9.26 33.58
C THR A 123 4.09 -10.76 33.78
N GLY A 124 4.69 -11.16 34.90
CA GLY A 124 4.99 -12.56 35.23
C GLY A 124 5.39 -12.69 36.70
N ARG A 125 4.96 -13.77 37.36
CA ARG A 125 5.25 -14.01 38.79
C ARG A 125 6.48 -14.90 38.95
N VAL A 126 7.40 -14.50 39.84
CA VAL A 126 8.73 -15.14 40.02
C VAL A 126 8.83 -15.96 41.32
N ASP A 127 7.71 -16.17 42.03
CA ASP A 127 7.70 -16.75 43.38
C ASP A 127 7.90 -18.28 43.43
N TRP A 128 8.33 -18.91 42.34
CA TRP A 128 8.44 -20.37 42.23
C TRP A 128 9.84 -20.82 41.81
N SER A 129 10.23 -22.04 42.21
CA SER A 129 11.55 -22.61 41.95
C SER A 129 11.50 -23.73 40.93
N VAL A 130 12.48 -23.76 40.02
CA VAL A 130 12.73 -24.89 39.11
C VAL A 130 13.87 -25.71 39.70
N ASN A 131 13.68 -27.02 39.90
CA ASN A 131 14.69 -27.91 40.50
C ASN A 131 15.26 -27.39 41.84
N GLY A 132 14.42 -26.74 42.66
CA GLY A 132 14.83 -26.11 43.93
C GLY A 132 15.59 -24.79 43.79
N SER A 133 15.80 -24.28 42.58
CA SER A 133 16.52 -23.04 42.30
C SER A 133 15.54 -21.90 41.92
N ARG A 134 15.43 -20.90 42.79
CA ARG A 134 14.70 -19.65 42.49
C ARG A 134 15.32 -18.85 41.34
N PRO A 135 16.67 -18.71 41.23
CA PRO A 135 17.29 -18.06 40.07
C PRO A 135 16.95 -18.72 38.73
N GLN A 136 16.87 -20.06 38.69
CA GLN A 136 16.48 -20.78 37.47
C GLN A 136 15.00 -20.54 37.11
N GLY A 137 14.11 -20.51 38.11
CA GLY A 137 12.71 -20.14 37.91
C GLY A 137 12.55 -18.71 37.37
N ALA A 138 13.27 -17.75 37.94
CA ALA A 138 13.30 -16.36 37.46
C ALA A 138 13.78 -16.24 36.01
N LYS A 139 14.83 -16.98 35.65
CA LYS A 139 15.33 -17.03 34.27
C LYS A 139 14.27 -17.61 33.33
N MET A 140 13.61 -18.71 33.72
CA MET A 140 12.59 -19.34 32.89
C MET A 140 11.40 -18.39 32.65
N VAL A 141 10.87 -17.75 33.69
CA VAL A 141 9.77 -16.77 33.55
C VAL A 141 10.18 -15.64 32.61
N LYS A 142 11.41 -15.13 32.72
CA LYS A 142 11.93 -14.10 31.82
C LYS A 142 11.96 -14.56 30.36
N ASP A 143 12.53 -15.72 30.07
CA ASP A 143 12.68 -16.24 28.71
C ASP A 143 11.31 -16.50 28.06
N PHE A 144 10.37 -17.10 28.81
CA PHE A 144 9.00 -17.31 28.34
C PHE A 144 8.23 -15.98 28.17
N SER A 145 8.43 -15.00 29.06
CA SER A 145 7.81 -13.67 28.91
C SER A 145 8.29 -12.97 27.64
N THR A 146 9.58 -13.05 27.34
CA THR A 146 10.14 -12.52 26.08
C THR A 146 9.57 -13.24 24.86
N LEU A 147 9.46 -14.57 24.90
CA LEU A 147 8.87 -15.35 23.80
C LEU A 147 7.40 -15.00 23.56
N MET A 148 6.60 -14.90 24.62
CA MET A 148 5.18 -14.55 24.53
C MET A 148 4.98 -13.12 24.04
N LEU A 149 5.78 -12.17 24.51
CA LEU A 149 5.74 -10.79 24.04
C LEU A 149 6.12 -10.70 22.55
N ARG A 150 7.10 -11.49 22.11
CA ARG A 150 7.48 -11.59 20.69
C ARG A 150 6.36 -12.12 19.82
N ALA A 151 5.68 -13.17 20.25
CA ALA A 151 4.52 -13.72 19.54
C ALA A 151 3.36 -12.71 19.47
N TYR A 152 3.10 -12.00 20.57
CA TYR A 152 2.10 -10.93 20.61
C TYR A 152 2.43 -9.80 19.63
N ASN A 153 3.68 -9.33 19.61
CA ASN A 153 4.11 -8.23 18.76
C ASN A 153 4.06 -8.60 17.28
N ALA A 154 4.42 -9.83 16.91
CA ALA A 154 4.26 -10.32 15.55
C ALA A 154 2.79 -10.25 15.07
N ASP A 155 1.83 -10.66 15.91
CA ASP A 155 0.42 -10.56 15.56
C ASP A 155 -0.09 -9.12 15.54
N ALA A 156 0.39 -8.28 16.47
CA ALA A 156 0.07 -6.86 16.50
C ALA A 156 0.60 -6.11 15.26
N ASP A 157 1.82 -6.39 14.82
CA ASP A 157 2.42 -5.80 13.61
C ASP A 157 1.65 -6.25 12.37
N ASN A 158 1.26 -7.53 12.30
CA ASN A 158 0.41 -8.02 11.23
C ASN A 158 -0.96 -7.33 11.21
N CYS A 159 -1.55 -7.09 12.38
CA CYS A 159 -2.79 -6.33 12.49
C CYS A 159 -2.63 -4.90 11.94
N VAL A 160 -1.53 -4.20 12.27
CA VAL A 160 -1.22 -2.86 11.71
C VAL A 160 -1.04 -2.91 10.19
N ARG A 161 -0.36 -3.94 9.66
CA ARG A 161 -0.12 -4.08 8.21
C ARG A 161 -1.37 -4.42 7.41
N THR A 162 -2.32 -5.15 8.00
CA THR A 162 -3.48 -5.71 7.29
C THR A 162 -4.79 -4.99 7.58
N VAL A 163 -4.82 -4.05 8.55
CA VAL A 163 -6.04 -3.34 8.91
C VAL A 163 -6.59 -2.53 7.73
N LYS A 164 -7.91 -2.60 7.56
CA LYS A 164 -8.68 -1.73 6.66
C LYS A 164 -9.72 -0.98 7.50
N PRO A 165 -10.20 0.19 7.05
CA PRO A 165 -11.19 0.96 7.81
C PRO A 165 -12.42 0.15 8.26
N HIS A 166 -12.96 -0.69 7.37
CA HIS A 166 -14.14 -1.52 7.65
C HIS A 166 -13.84 -2.78 8.47
N THR A 167 -12.58 -3.23 8.55
CA THR A 167 -12.21 -4.45 9.31
C THR A 167 -11.68 -4.14 10.70
N LEU A 168 -11.52 -2.87 11.09
CA LEU A 168 -10.95 -2.45 12.37
C LEU A 168 -11.49 -3.26 13.56
N GLY A 169 -12.82 -3.39 13.69
CA GLY A 169 -13.41 -4.15 14.80
C GLY A 169 -13.04 -5.64 14.82
N ASN A 170 -12.88 -6.28 13.65
CA ASN A 170 -12.40 -7.67 13.56
C ASN A 170 -10.92 -7.77 13.92
N THR A 171 -10.11 -6.82 13.44
CA THR A 171 -8.67 -6.76 13.74
C THR A 171 -8.40 -6.56 15.23
N LEU A 172 -9.15 -5.67 15.90
CA LEU A 172 -9.05 -5.46 17.35
C LEU A 172 -9.43 -6.73 18.13
N ARG A 173 -10.54 -7.39 17.77
CA ARG A 173 -10.95 -8.67 18.39
C ARG A 173 -9.92 -9.78 18.22
N ARG A 174 -9.22 -9.82 17.07
CA ARG A 174 -8.13 -10.76 16.84
C ARG A 174 -7.00 -10.52 17.84
N LEU A 175 -6.57 -9.27 18.00
CA LEU A 175 -5.50 -8.93 18.95
C LEU A 175 -5.90 -9.22 20.41
N ASP A 176 -7.16 -8.95 20.77
CA ASP A 176 -7.74 -9.33 22.08
C ASP A 176 -7.65 -10.83 22.32
N LYS A 177 -8.02 -11.63 21.31
CA LYS A 177 -7.94 -13.10 21.37
C LYS A 177 -6.50 -13.59 21.51
N THR A 178 -5.54 -12.96 20.82
CA THR A 178 -4.12 -13.27 20.95
C THR A 178 -3.63 -13.00 22.37
N ARG A 179 -4.00 -11.84 22.94
CA ARG A 179 -3.69 -11.52 24.35
C ARG A 179 -4.29 -12.54 25.32
N ALA A 180 -5.57 -12.91 25.14
CA ALA A 180 -6.24 -13.89 25.98
C ALA A 180 -5.60 -15.28 25.87
N THR A 181 -5.18 -15.68 24.66
CA THR A 181 -4.48 -16.94 24.42
C THR A 181 -3.13 -16.98 25.14
N ILE A 182 -2.37 -15.88 25.09
CA ILE A 182 -1.12 -15.76 25.83
C ILE A 182 -1.35 -15.86 27.33
N ALA A 183 -2.35 -15.17 27.88
CA ALA A 183 -2.70 -15.27 29.30
C ALA A 183 -3.08 -16.72 29.70
N LYS A 184 -3.84 -17.42 28.84
CA LYS A 184 -4.20 -18.83 29.05
C LYS A 184 -2.98 -19.75 29.09
N LEU A 185 -2.06 -19.61 28.12
CA LEU A 185 -0.82 -20.41 28.05
C LEU A 185 0.17 -20.03 29.17
N GLY A 186 0.18 -18.76 29.58
CA GLY A 186 1.03 -18.21 30.63
C GLY A 186 0.51 -18.41 32.06
N ARG A 187 -0.69 -18.97 32.24
CA ARG A 187 -1.42 -19.03 33.52
C ARG A 187 -0.59 -19.56 34.68
N THR A 188 0.18 -20.64 34.46
CA THR A 188 1.02 -21.28 35.49
C THR A 188 2.10 -20.33 36.03
N MET A 189 2.62 -19.44 35.19
CA MET A 189 3.65 -18.45 35.55
C MET A 189 3.06 -17.04 35.75
N SER A 190 1.74 -16.91 35.67
CA SER A 190 1.02 -15.64 35.64
C SER A 190 1.57 -14.67 34.58
N ILE A 191 1.93 -15.21 33.41
CA ILE A 191 2.45 -14.41 32.29
C ILE A 191 1.28 -13.81 31.51
N GLU A 192 1.21 -12.49 31.46
CA GLU A 192 0.15 -11.76 30.76
C GLU A 192 0.68 -10.47 30.13
N ILE A 193 0.15 -10.11 28.96
CA ILE A 193 0.45 -8.82 28.31
C ILE A 193 -0.21 -7.71 29.12
N ALA A 194 0.59 -6.70 29.49
CA ALA A 194 0.13 -5.61 30.32
C ALA A 194 -0.94 -4.77 29.61
N GLU A 195 -1.95 -4.34 30.37
CA GLU A 195 -3.07 -3.55 29.85
C GLU A 195 -2.62 -2.25 29.16
N ARG A 196 -1.67 -1.53 29.77
CA ARG A 196 -1.12 -0.28 29.18
C ARG A 196 -0.51 -0.57 27.82
N TYR A 197 0.30 -1.61 27.71
CA TYR A 197 0.98 -1.97 26.47
C TYR A 197 0.01 -2.41 25.38
N HIS A 198 -0.99 -3.21 25.75
CA HIS A 198 -2.03 -3.63 24.83
C HIS A 198 -2.83 -2.43 24.27
N ARG A 199 -3.17 -1.43 25.10
CA ARG A 199 -3.82 -0.20 24.65
C ARG A 199 -2.98 0.60 23.66
N LEU A 200 -1.66 0.67 23.86
CA LEU A 200 -0.77 1.33 22.89
C LEU A 200 -0.85 0.66 21.52
N ARG A 201 -0.86 -0.68 21.49
CA ARG A 201 -0.97 -1.45 20.24
C ARG A 201 -2.36 -1.35 19.59
N ILE A 202 -3.43 -1.29 20.38
CA ILE A 202 -4.77 -0.98 19.86
C ILE A 202 -4.78 0.41 19.22
N TYR A 203 -4.26 1.41 19.92
CA TYR A 203 -4.19 2.78 19.42
C TYR A 203 -3.38 2.89 18.11
N GLU A 204 -2.31 2.12 17.97
CA GLU A 204 -1.55 2.03 16.70
C GLU A 204 -2.41 1.56 15.51
N ILE A 205 -3.22 0.52 15.74
CA ILE A 205 -4.12 -0.05 14.73
C ILE A 205 -5.23 0.95 14.40
N GLU A 206 -5.83 1.58 15.41
CA GLU A 206 -6.86 2.61 15.24
C GLU A 206 -6.33 3.82 14.46
N LEU A 207 -5.14 4.30 14.80
CA LEU A 207 -4.48 5.42 14.13
C LEU A 207 -4.23 5.11 12.65
N THR A 208 -3.78 3.88 12.37
CA THR A 208 -3.54 3.40 11.01
C THR A 208 -4.86 3.31 10.22
N ALA A 209 -5.92 2.78 10.82
CA ALA A 209 -7.23 2.68 10.19
C ALA A 209 -7.85 4.06 9.89
N ASP A 210 -7.71 5.04 10.80
CA ASP A 210 -8.19 6.41 10.61
C ASP A 210 -7.49 7.09 9.41
N TYR A 211 -6.17 6.97 9.31
CA TYR A 211 -5.43 7.49 8.15
C TYR A 211 -5.90 6.85 6.84
N LEU A 212 -6.01 5.51 6.79
CA LEU A 212 -6.46 4.81 5.60
C LEU A 212 -7.87 5.23 5.19
N ALA A 213 -8.76 5.46 6.16
CA ALA A 213 -10.09 5.99 5.90
C ALA A 213 -10.05 7.39 5.29
N LYS A 214 -9.20 8.29 5.82
CA LYS A 214 -9.03 9.64 5.26
C LYS A 214 -8.49 9.61 3.84
N VAL A 215 -7.46 8.81 3.57
CA VAL A 215 -6.89 8.66 2.22
C VAL A 215 -7.95 8.13 1.24
N GLU A 216 -8.78 7.18 1.66
CA GLU A 216 -9.88 6.67 0.84
C GLU A 216 -10.89 7.78 0.52
N THR A 217 -11.33 8.54 1.53
CA THR A 217 -12.27 9.66 1.33
C THR A 217 -11.71 10.75 0.40
N GLU A 218 -10.43 11.12 0.55
CA GLU A 218 -9.77 12.09 -0.32
C GLU A 218 -9.68 11.58 -1.76
N ARG A 219 -9.32 10.30 -1.94
CA ARG A 219 -9.25 9.67 -3.26
C ARG A 219 -10.62 9.64 -3.94
N GLU A 220 -11.68 9.36 -3.20
CA GLU A 220 -13.04 9.42 -3.72
C GLU A 220 -13.47 10.84 -4.11
N LEU A 221 -13.16 11.84 -3.29
CA LEU A 221 -13.43 13.24 -3.59
C LEU A 221 -12.71 13.69 -4.87
N ILE A 222 -11.43 13.35 -5.02
CA ILE A 222 -10.64 13.68 -6.22
C ILE A 222 -11.24 12.99 -7.46
N ARG A 223 -11.70 11.75 -7.35
CA ARG A 223 -12.37 11.05 -8.46
C ARG A 223 -13.67 11.74 -8.85
N ALA A 224 -14.50 12.11 -7.86
CA ALA A 224 -15.76 12.81 -8.10
C ALA A 224 -15.51 14.18 -8.78
N GLN A 225 -14.52 14.94 -8.32
CA GLN A 225 -14.12 16.21 -8.94
C GLN A 225 -13.64 16.03 -10.38
N LYS A 226 -12.83 15.00 -10.65
CA LYS A 226 -12.36 14.68 -12.01
C LYS A 226 -13.50 14.27 -12.93
N GLU A 227 -14.48 13.50 -12.43
CA GLU A 227 -15.66 13.14 -13.21
C GLU A 227 -16.51 14.38 -13.54
N ALA A 228 -16.79 15.22 -12.55
CA ALA A 228 -17.52 16.47 -12.75
C ALA A 228 -16.83 17.40 -13.75
N ALA A 229 -15.50 17.54 -13.67
CA ALA A 229 -14.72 18.34 -14.62
C ALA A 229 -14.76 17.76 -16.05
N ARG A 230 -14.74 16.43 -16.20
CA ARG A 230 -14.88 15.78 -17.51
C ARG A 230 -16.28 16.00 -18.09
N GLU A 231 -17.31 15.93 -17.27
CA GLU A 231 -18.69 16.20 -17.71
C GLU A 231 -18.84 17.67 -18.15
N GLU A 232 -18.33 18.61 -17.36
CA GLU A 232 -18.32 20.04 -17.67
C GLU A 232 -17.62 20.33 -19.00
N GLU A 233 -16.44 19.74 -19.24
CA GLU A 233 -15.71 19.90 -20.49
C GLU A 233 -16.46 19.31 -21.70
N ARG A 234 -17.15 18.16 -21.52
CA ARG A 234 -18.00 17.58 -22.58
C ARG A 234 -19.17 18.49 -22.92
N ALA A 235 -19.90 18.96 -21.91
CA ALA A 235 -21.00 19.91 -22.12
C ALA A 235 -20.52 21.18 -22.83
N ARG A 236 -19.38 21.74 -22.40
CA ARG A 236 -18.79 22.92 -23.06
C ARG A 236 -18.47 22.67 -24.53
N ARG A 237 -17.90 21.50 -24.86
CA ARG A 237 -17.61 21.13 -26.26
C ARG A 237 -18.87 20.94 -27.08
N GLU A 238 -19.93 20.38 -26.50
CA GLU A 238 -21.23 20.26 -27.18
C GLU A 238 -21.82 21.64 -27.49
N PHE A 239 -21.84 22.56 -26.51
CA PHE A 239 -22.28 23.95 -26.73
C PHE A 239 -21.48 24.65 -27.82
N GLU A 240 -20.15 24.53 -27.81
CA GLU A 240 -19.29 25.15 -28.83
C GLU A 240 -19.56 24.53 -30.21
N ARG A 241 -19.71 23.21 -30.32
CA ARG A 241 -20.02 22.54 -31.59
C ARG A 241 -21.36 22.99 -32.16
N GLU A 242 -22.39 23.06 -31.34
CA GLU A 242 -23.72 23.49 -31.80
C GLU A 242 -23.72 24.98 -32.20
N LYS A 243 -23.05 25.83 -31.41
CA LYS A 243 -22.83 27.22 -31.77
C LYS A 243 -22.12 27.37 -33.12
N GLN A 244 -21.04 26.63 -33.36
CA GLN A 244 -20.30 26.67 -34.61
C GLN A 244 -21.14 26.19 -35.80
N LYS A 245 -22.01 25.20 -35.60
CA LYS A 245 -22.95 24.72 -36.61
C LYS A 245 -23.95 25.82 -36.99
N LEU A 246 -24.58 26.46 -36.00
CA LEU A 246 -25.52 27.56 -36.21
C LEU A 246 -24.85 28.78 -36.87
N LEU A 247 -23.62 29.12 -36.49
CA LEU A 247 -22.86 30.21 -37.09
C LEU A 247 -22.51 29.94 -38.56
N LYS A 248 -22.15 28.71 -38.92
CA LYS A 248 -21.90 28.32 -40.32
C LYS A 248 -23.17 28.41 -41.15
N GLU A 249 -24.30 27.97 -40.61
CA GLU A 249 -25.60 28.08 -41.25
C GLU A 249 -26.01 29.54 -41.45
N GLN A 250 -25.85 30.38 -40.42
CA GLN A 250 -26.08 31.83 -40.51
C GLN A 250 -25.18 32.49 -41.58
N ALA A 251 -23.91 32.11 -41.67
CA ALA A 251 -22.99 32.61 -42.69
C ALA A 251 -23.38 32.18 -44.11
N HIS A 252 -23.92 30.97 -44.27
CA HIS A 252 -24.43 30.47 -45.54
C HIS A 252 -25.66 31.25 -46.00
N TYR A 253 -26.67 31.40 -45.14
CA TYR A 253 -27.89 32.16 -45.46
C TYR A 253 -27.61 33.65 -45.65
N SER A 254 -26.68 34.25 -44.90
CA SER A 254 -26.31 35.66 -45.08
C SER A 254 -25.62 35.90 -46.41
N SER A 255 -24.75 34.98 -46.84
CA SER A 255 -24.15 35.00 -48.18
C SER A 255 -25.18 34.81 -49.29
N ALA A 256 -26.16 33.92 -49.10
CA ALA A 256 -27.27 33.73 -50.04
C ALA A 256 -28.14 35.00 -50.15
N TYR A 257 -28.46 35.63 -49.01
CA TYR A 257 -29.18 36.90 -48.94
C TYR A 257 -28.43 38.01 -49.69
N GLN A 258 -27.12 38.17 -49.43
CA GLN A 258 -26.25 39.15 -50.12
C GLN A 258 -26.23 38.97 -51.64
N ARG A 259 -26.21 37.72 -52.12
CA ARG A 259 -26.28 37.43 -53.57
C ARG A 259 -27.62 37.82 -54.17
N LEU A 260 -28.73 37.57 -53.47
CA LEU A 260 -30.07 37.88 -53.96
C LEU A 260 -30.31 39.39 -54.01
N ILE A 261 -29.91 40.17 -53.00
CA ILE A 261 -30.09 41.64 -53.02
C ILE A 261 -29.30 42.33 -54.14
N THR A 262 -28.22 41.71 -54.62
CA THR A 262 -27.37 42.26 -55.69
C THR A 262 -27.96 42.00 -57.09
N GLN A 263 -28.97 41.14 -57.21
CA GLN A 263 -29.63 40.85 -58.48
C GLN A 263 -30.63 41.97 -58.86
N ARG A 264 -30.62 42.39 -60.13
CA ARG A 264 -31.47 43.49 -60.64
C ARG A 264 -32.99 43.21 -60.64
N ALA A 265 -33.42 42.00 -60.31
CA ALA A 265 -34.81 41.58 -60.24
C ALA A 265 -35.03 40.56 -59.11
N ALA A 266 -34.58 40.91 -57.90
CA ALA A 266 -34.75 40.05 -56.73
C ALA A 266 -36.23 39.94 -56.34
N ASP A 267 -36.72 38.70 -56.15
CA ASP A 267 -38.07 38.46 -55.64
C ASP A 267 -38.18 38.92 -54.17
N PRO A 268 -39.06 39.89 -53.85
CA PRO A 268 -39.25 40.37 -52.48
C PRO A 268 -39.69 39.29 -51.49
N SER A 269 -40.43 38.26 -51.94
CA SER A 269 -40.90 37.18 -51.07
C SER A 269 -39.74 36.30 -50.59
N ALA A 270 -38.89 35.86 -51.52
CA ALA A 270 -37.72 35.05 -51.21
C ALA A 270 -36.72 35.76 -50.28
N LEU A 271 -36.57 37.09 -50.42
CA LEU A 271 -35.75 37.89 -49.50
C LEU A 271 -36.31 37.93 -48.08
N ALA A 272 -37.64 38.02 -47.93
CA ALA A 272 -38.30 38.02 -46.63
C ALA A 272 -38.17 36.67 -45.92
N GLU A 273 -38.29 35.56 -46.65
CA GLU A 273 -38.12 34.20 -46.09
C GLU A 273 -36.71 33.96 -45.56
N ILE A 274 -35.67 34.32 -46.34
CA ILE A 274 -34.27 34.15 -45.90
C ILE A 274 -33.97 35.04 -44.69
N ARG A 275 -34.53 36.25 -44.65
CA ARG A 275 -34.39 37.14 -43.49
C ARG A 275 -35.04 36.54 -42.24
N ALA A 276 -36.26 36.01 -42.35
CA ALA A 276 -36.92 35.34 -41.23
C ALA A 276 -36.13 34.14 -40.72
N HIS A 277 -35.50 33.37 -41.62
CA HIS A 277 -34.57 32.30 -41.25
C HIS A 277 -33.33 32.82 -40.51
N LEU A 278 -32.72 33.92 -40.97
CA LEU A 278 -31.57 34.54 -40.30
C LEU A 278 -31.93 35.08 -38.90
N ASP A 279 -33.10 35.67 -38.74
CA ASP A 279 -33.60 36.16 -37.45
C ASP A 279 -33.83 34.99 -36.49
N LYS A 280 -34.39 33.88 -36.97
CA LYS A 280 -34.54 32.63 -36.18
C LYS A 280 -33.19 32.07 -35.74
N LEU A 281 -32.23 31.94 -36.66
CA LEU A 281 -30.87 31.47 -36.34
C LEU A 281 -30.19 32.39 -35.31
N GLY A 282 -30.40 33.71 -35.41
CA GLY A 282 -29.91 34.67 -34.42
C GLY A 282 -30.49 34.43 -33.02
N ALA A 283 -31.79 34.16 -32.92
CA ALA A 283 -32.44 33.83 -31.65
C ALA A 283 -31.97 32.49 -31.06
N ASP A 284 -31.76 31.48 -31.91
CA ASP A 284 -31.25 30.16 -31.51
C ASP A 284 -29.81 30.27 -30.96
N ILE A 285 -28.94 31.03 -31.63
CA ILE A 285 -27.58 31.31 -31.14
C ILE A 285 -27.61 32.02 -29.79
N ALA A 286 -28.46 33.05 -29.64
CA ALA A 286 -28.58 33.78 -28.38
C ALA A 286 -29.06 32.87 -27.23
N THR A 287 -29.95 31.92 -27.53
CA THR A 287 -30.44 30.93 -26.55
C THR A 287 -29.34 29.96 -26.12
N VAL A 288 -28.55 29.45 -27.07
CA VAL A 288 -27.39 28.58 -26.78
C VAL A 288 -26.35 29.33 -25.96
N ASP A 289 -26.05 30.59 -26.29
CA ASP A 289 -25.08 31.42 -25.56
C ASP A 289 -25.55 31.75 -24.14
N ALA A 290 -26.84 32.07 -23.96
CA ALA A 290 -27.42 32.31 -22.64
C ALA A 290 -27.33 31.06 -21.74
N ARG A 291 -27.59 29.88 -22.31
CA ARG A 291 -27.44 28.60 -21.59
C ARG A 291 -25.98 28.28 -21.28
N ALA A 292 -25.07 28.49 -22.22
CA ALA A 292 -23.65 28.27 -22.01
C ALA A 292 -23.07 29.21 -20.94
N ALA A 293 -23.59 30.44 -20.83
CA ALA A 293 -23.18 31.41 -19.82
C ALA A 293 -23.74 31.11 -18.42
N ASN A 294 -24.94 30.53 -18.32
CA ASN A 294 -25.55 30.16 -17.05
C ASN A 294 -25.06 28.78 -16.57
N THR A 295 -24.05 28.76 -15.72
CA THR A 295 -23.49 27.52 -15.15
C THR A 295 -24.45 26.77 -14.21
N ARG A 296 -25.54 27.41 -13.76
CA ARG A 296 -26.56 26.78 -12.93
C ARG A 296 -27.70 26.15 -13.74
N ALA A 297 -27.84 26.50 -15.02
CA ALA A 297 -28.87 25.95 -15.88
C ALA A 297 -28.53 24.53 -16.33
N GLY A 298 -29.55 23.69 -16.50
CA GLY A 298 -29.39 22.32 -16.97
C GLY A 298 -30.66 21.50 -16.84
N TYR A 299 -30.51 20.19 -16.99
CA TYR A 299 -31.58 19.21 -16.81
C TYR A 299 -31.36 18.43 -15.53
N VAL A 300 -32.39 18.35 -14.70
CA VAL A 300 -32.46 17.39 -13.59
C VAL A 300 -33.15 16.14 -14.10
N TYR A 301 -32.49 14.99 -13.98
CA TYR A 301 -33.02 13.70 -14.40
C TYR A 301 -33.36 12.83 -13.18
N VAL A 302 -34.44 12.07 -13.32
CA VAL A 302 -34.83 11.00 -12.38
C VAL A 302 -34.87 9.70 -13.16
N ILE A 303 -34.02 8.76 -12.77
CA ILE A 303 -33.85 7.49 -13.48
C ILE A 303 -33.88 6.32 -12.50
N SER A 304 -34.33 5.15 -12.95
CA SER A 304 -34.28 3.91 -12.16
C SER A 304 -33.77 2.74 -12.99
N ASN A 305 -33.32 1.70 -12.30
CA ASN A 305 -32.90 0.45 -12.93
C ASN A 305 -33.32 -0.70 -12.03
N ILE A 306 -34.49 -1.25 -12.33
CA ILE A 306 -35.10 -2.27 -11.49
C ILE A 306 -34.30 -3.57 -11.49
N GLY A 307 -33.62 -3.89 -12.60
CA GLY A 307 -32.82 -5.10 -12.70
C GLY A 307 -31.57 -5.08 -11.82
N SER A 308 -31.03 -3.89 -11.52
CA SER A 308 -29.83 -3.73 -10.69
C SER A 308 -30.13 -3.34 -9.25
N PHE A 309 -31.16 -2.52 -9.02
CA PHE A 309 -31.42 -1.91 -7.71
C PHE A 309 -32.82 -2.18 -7.15
N GLY A 310 -33.70 -2.86 -7.89
CA GLY A 310 -35.10 -3.09 -7.52
C GLY A 310 -36.01 -1.89 -7.76
N GLU A 311 -37.29 -2.04 -7.40
CA GLU A 311 -38.35 -1.06 -7.72
C GLU A 311 -38.32 0.21 -6.86
N GLN A 312 -37.62 0.18 -5.73
CA GLN A 312 -37.63 1.25 -4.72
C GLN A 312 -36.31 2.03 -4.68
N VAL A 313 -35.54 2.03 -5.77
CA VAL A 313 -34.31 2.80 -5.85
C VAL A 313 -34.30 3.65 -7.11
N VAL A 314 -34.12 4.95 -6.92
CA VAL A 314 -33.97 5.93 -8.00
C VAL A 314 -32.64 6.66 -7.87
N LYS A 315 -32.09 7.08 -9.01
CA LYS A 315 -31.01 8.05 -9.07
C LYS A 315 -31.57 9.40 -9.50
N ILE A 316 -31.19 10.44 -8.76
CA ILE A 316 -31.54 11.82 -9.06
C ILE A 316 -30.24 12.61 -9.23
N GLY A 317 -30.01 13.11 -10.43
CA GLY A 317 -28.83 13.92 -10.74
C GLY A 317 -29.15 15.02 -11.72
N MET A 318 -28.15 15.81 -12.08
CA MET A 318 -28.29 16.85 -13.08
C MET A 318 -27.23 16.74 -14.17
N THR A 319 -27.50 17.36 -15.32
CA THR A 319 -26.55 17.48 -16.41
C THR A 319 -26.72 18.80 -17.13
N ARG A 320 -25.62 19.35 -17.61
CA ARG A 320 -25.62 20.59 -18.43
C ARG A 320 -25.48 20.32 -19.91
N ARG A 321 -25.54 19.06 -20.33
CA ARG A 321 -25.49 18.71 -21.75
C ARG A 321 -26.67 19.30 -22.50
N LEU A 322 -26.43 19.59 -23.78
CA LEU A 322 -27.50 19.98 -24.70
C LEU A 322 -28.50 18.83 -24.85
N GLU A 323 -27.99 17.61 -24.99
CA GLU A 323 -28.76 16.37 -25.11
C GLU A 323 -28.68 15.55 -23.80
N PRO A 324 -29.63 15.69 -22.87
CA PRO A 324 -29.55 15.06 -21.56
C PRO A 324 -29.65 13.52 -21.62
N MET A 325 -30.28 12.97 -22.66
CA MET A 325 -30.39 11.51 -22.86
C MET A 325 -29.04 10.84 -23.11
N ASP A 326 -28.05 11.56 -23.66
CA ASP A 326 -26.70 11.02 -23.85
C ASP A 326 -26.02 10.74 -22.51
N ARG A 327 -26.22 11.62 -21.51
CA ARG A 327 -25.71 11.39 -20.14
C ARG A 327 -26.37 10.17 -19.50
N VAL A 328 -27.68 10.01 -19.65
CA VAL A 328 -28.39 8.84 -19.11
C VAL A 328 -27.88 7.53 -19.71
N ARG A 329 -27.67 7.50 -21.03
CA ARG A 329 -27.13 6.31 -21.72
C ARG A 329 -25.71 5.98 -21.24
N GLU A 330 -24.84 6.99 -21.13
CA GLU A 330 -23.48 6.80 -20.60
C GLU A 330 -23.46 6.26 -19.16
N LEU A 331 -24.41 6.69 -18.31
CA LEU A 331 -24.54 6.19 -16.94
C LEU A 331 -24.96 4.71 -16.91
N GLY A 332 -25.80 4.29 -17.85
CA GLY A 332 -26.22 2.89 -18.00
C GLY A 332 -25.08 1.99 -18.46
N ASP A 333 -24.37 2.36 -19.51
CA ASP A 333 -23.36 1.51 -20.14
C ASP A 333 -22.12 1.27 -19.25
N ALA A 334 -21.83 2.19 -18.31
CA ALA A 334 -20.57 2.18 -17.56
C ALA A 334 -20.56 1.30 -16.30
N SER A 335 -21.72 0.97 -15.71
CA SER A 335 -21.73 0.50 -14.30
C SER A 335 -22.89 -0.41 -13.90
N VAL A 336 -23.81 -0.72 -14.81
CA VAL A 336 -24.98 -1.55 -14.50
C VAL A 336 -25.30 -2.53 -15.65
N PRO A 337 -25.83 -3.73 -15.35
CA PRO A 337 -26.13 -4.75 -16.36
C PRO A 337 -27.30 -4.43 -17.30
N PHE A 338 -28.17 -3.49 -16.92
CA PHE A 338 -29.32 -3.07 -17.71
C PHE A 338 -29.32 -1.56 -17.89
N ARG A 339 -29.96 -1.04 -18.94
CA ARG A 339 -30.12 0.41 -19.09
C ARG A 339 -31.06 1.00 -18.04
N PHE A 340 -30.88 2.30 -17.79
CA PHE A 340 -31.77 3.06 -16.93
C PHE A 340 -33.09 3.41 -17.66
N ASP A 341 -34.20 3.24 -16.95
CA ASP A 341 -35.49 3.82 -17.30
C ASP A 341 -35.53 5.28 -16.85
N VAL A 342 -36.07 6.16 -17.69
CA VAL A 342 -36.17 7.60 -17.42
C VAL A 342 -37.58 7.94 -16.95
N HIS A 343 -37.69 8.51 -15.75
CA HIS A 343 -38.97 8.94 -15.18
C HIS A 343 -39.25 10.42 -15.39
N ALA A 344 -38.22 11.24 -15.33
CA ALA A 344 -38.36 12.68 -15.52
C ALA A 344 -37.08 13.29 -16.09
N LEU A 345 -37.26 14.29 -16.96
CA LEU A 345 -36.24 15.21 -17.42
C LEU A 345 -36.78 16.63 -17.29
N VAL A 346 -36.28 17.37 -16.30
CA VAL A 346 -36.79 18.71 -15.99
C VAL A 346 -35.71 19.74 -16.31
N PHE A 347 -35.97 20.58 -17.31
CA PHE A 347 -35.13 21.75 -17.56
C PHE A 347 -35.36 22.80 -16.47
N SER A 348 -34.27 23.37 -15.96
CA SER A 348 -34.31 24.48 -14.99
C SER A 348 -33.16 25.45 -15.26
N ASP A 349 -33.44 26.74 -15.19
CA ASP A 349 -32.42 27.80 -15.19
C ASP A 349 -31.55 27.78 -13.91
N ASP A 350 -32.04 27.11 -12.86
CA ASP A 350 -31.30 26.76 -11.65
C ASP A 350 -31.46 25.26 -11.33
N ALA A 351 -30.85 24.41 -12.16
CA ALA A 351 -30.83 22.96 -11.98
C ALA A 351 -30.10 22.55 -10.69
N VAL A 352 -29.03 23.26 -10.32
CA VAL A 352 -28.30 23.04 -9.07
C VAL A 352 -29.19 23.27 -7.85
N GLY A 353 -29.97 24.34 -7.83
CA GLY A 353 -30.92 24.61 -6.74
C GLY A 353 -32.09 23.64 -6.68
N LEU A 354 -32.55 23.13 -7.83
CA LEU A 354 -33.60 22.10 -7.90
C LEU A 354 -33.09 20.76 -7.37
N GLU A 355 -31.94 20.30 -7.84
CA GLU A 355 -31.31 19.04 -7.43
C GLU A 355 -30.97 19.03 -5.94
N GLY A 356 -30.36 20.11 -5.43
CA GLY A 356 -30.05 20.23 -4.01
C GLY A 356 -31.28 20.17 -3.09
N ARG A 357 -32.41 20.73 -3.51
CA ARG A 357 -33.69 20.65 -2.76
C ARG A 357 -34.23 19.21 -2.72
N LEU A 358 -34.20 18.50 -3.84
CA LEU A 358 -34.62 17.09 -3.90
C LEU A 358 -33.73 16.21 -3.02
N HIS A 359 -32.41 16.43 -3.08
CA HIS A 359 -31.43 15.72 -2.27
C HIS A 359 -31.58 15.97 -0.78
N ALA A 360 -31.91 17.19 -0.38
CA ALA A 360 -32.20 17.54 1.01
C ALA A 360 -33.50 16.89 1.49
N ALA A 361 -34.56 16.91 0.67
CA ALA A 361 -35.83 16.27 0.98
C ALA A 361 -35.69 14.74 1.15
N LEU A 362 -34.77 14.13 0.41
CA LEU A 362 -34.51 12.68 0.41
C LEU A 362 -33.24 12.27 1.19
N ALA A 363 -32.69 13.15 2.04
CA ALA A 363 -31.42 12.90 2.72
C ALA A 363 -31.45 11.61 3.58
N GLU A 364 -32.56 11.37 4.27
CA GLU A 364 -32.76 10.16 5.09
C GLU A 364 -32.89 8.89 4.25
N GLN A 365 -33.37 9.01 3.02
CA GLN A 365 -33.57 7.91 2.07
C GLN A 365 -32.32 7.57 1.26
N ARG A 366 -31.21 8.32 1.39
CA ARG A 366 -29.95 8.02 0.68
C ARG A 366 -29.49 6.59 0.90
N VAL A 367 -29.19 5.88 -0.20
CA VAL A 367 -28.64 4.53 -0.19
C VAL A 367 -27.21 4.55 0.34
N ASN A 368 -26.37 5.45 -0.17
CA ASN A 368 -25.00 5.62 0.30
C ASN A 368 -24.93 6.73 1.37
N LYS A 369 -24.60 6.34 2.61
CA LYS A 369 -24.46 7.26 3.76
C LYS A 369 -23.05 7.82 3.94
N VAL A 370 -22.06 7.20 3.29
CA VAL A 370 -20.64 7.58 3.39
C VAL A 370 -20.27 8.53 2.26
N ASN A 371 -20.56 8.15 1.02
CA ASN A 371 -20.30 8.96 -0.16
C ASN A 371 -21.60 9.60 -0.68
N GLN A 372 -21.82 10.86 -0.32
CA GLN A 372 -23.03 11.60 -0.67
C GLN A 372 -23.08 12.04 -2.15
N HIS A 373 -21.97 11.97 -2.88
CA HIS A 373 -21.95 12.20 -4.34
C HIS A 373 -22.56 11.04 -5.13
N ARG A 374 -22.84 9.89 -4.47
CA ARG A 374 -23.61 8.79 -5.07
C ARG A 374 -25.10 8.95 -4.75
N GLU A 375 -25.79 9.59 -5.67
CA GLU A 375 -27.14 10.15 -5.49
C GLU A 375 -28.25 9.11 -5.75
N PHE A 376 -28.16 7.97 -5.08
CA PHE A 376 -29.20 6.94 -5.09
C PHE A 376 -30.04 7.03 -3.84
N PHE A 377 -31.36 6.95 -4.00
CA PHE A 377 -32.34 7.15 -2.92
C PHE A 377 -33.33 6.00 -2.89
N ARG A 378 -33.65 5.53 -1.68
CA ARG A 378 -34.70 4.54 -1.42
C ARG A 378 -36.08 5.21 -1.45
N THR A 379 -36.65 5.34 -2.63
CA THR A 379 -37.94 5.98 -2.88
C THR A 379 -38.48 5.48 -4.23
N THR A 380 -39.76 5.73 -4.49
CA THR A 380 -40.39 5.37 -5.77
C THR A 380 -40.44 6.57 -6.72
N PRO A 381 -40.52 6.36 -8.05
CA PRO A 381 -40.73 7.45 -9.00
C PRO A 381 -41.96 8.32 -8.65
N ALA A 382 -43.05 7.70 -8.21
CA ALA A 382 -44.28 8.40 -7.82
C ALA A 382 -44.08 9.37 -6.64
N GLU A 383 -43.27 8.99 -5.64
CA GLU A 383 -42.93 9.87 -4.51
C GLU A 383 -42.08 11.06 -4.98
N VAL A 384 -41.09 10.81 -5.84
CA VAL A 384 -40.25 11.87 -6.43
C VAL A 384 -41.08 12.83 -7.28
N ARG A 385 -42.10 12.32 -7.99
CA ARG A 385 -43.05 13.16 -8.74
C ARG A 385 -43.75 14.16 -7.83
N GLY A 386 -44.23 13.73 -6.67
CA GLY A 386 -44.86 14.62 -5.67
C GLY A 386 -43.91 15.75 -5.28
N LEU A 387 -42.67 15.41 -4.95
CA LEU A 387 -41.64 16.40 -4.63
C LEU A 387 -41.33 17.35 -5.80
N LEU A 388 -41.27 16.84 -7.04
CA LEU A 388 -41.03 17.66 -8.22
C LEU A 388 -42.17 18.65 -8.49
N VAL A 389 -43.43 18.24 -8.31
CA VAL A 389 -44.59 19.14 -8.47
C VAL A 389 -44.52 20.29 -7.48
N ASP A 390 -44.17 20.01 -6.23
CA ASP A 390 -44.04 21.02 -5.17
C ASP A 390 -42.84 21.95 -5.38
N THR A 391 -41.78 21.46 -6.05
CA THR A 391 -40.47 22.13 -6.10
C THR A 391 -40.17 22.84 -7.43
N ALA A 392 -40.66 22.31 -8.56
CA ALA A 392 -40.35 22.76 -9.92
C ALA A 392 -41.52 23.47 -10.64
N GLY A 393 -42.75 23.40 -10.12
CA GLY A 393 -43.92 24.02 -10.73
C GLY A 393 -44.29 23.45 -12.11
N SER A 394 -44.98 24.24 -12.95
CA SER A 394 -45.58 23.85 -14.23
C SER A 394 -44.62 23.61 -15.42
N HIS A 395 -43.31 23.43 -15.16
CA HIS A 395 -42.29 23.12 -16.19
C HIS A 395 -41.95 21.63 -16.28
N LEU A 396 -42.79 20.76 -15.72
CA LEU A 396 -42.63 19.31 -15.78
C LEU A 396 -42.79 18.83 -17.22
N LEU A 397 -41.67 18.44 -17.82
CA LEU A 397 -41.48 18.17 -19.25
C LEU A 397 -41.93 16.77 -19.67
N GLU A 398 -43.00 16.24 -19.06
CA GLU A 398 -43.45 14.83 -19.07
C GLU A 398 -42.86 14.00 -17.92
N PHE A 399 -43.72 13.15 -17.32
CA PHE A 399 -43.35 12.24 -16.24
C PHE A 399 -43.85 10.84 -16.57
N THR A 400 -42.93 9.89 -16.66
CA THR A 400 -43.23 8.48 -16.93
C THR A 400 -43.20 7.71 -15.63
N GLU A 401 -44.38 7.40 -15.10
CA GLU A 401 -44.54 6.69 -13.84
C GLU A 401 -44.30 5.18 -13.99
N THR A 402 -44.70 4.61 -15.13
CA THR A 402 -44.57 3.19 -15.42
C THR A 402 -43.18 2.84 -15.92
N VAL A 403 -42.47 1.98 -15.19
CA VAL A 403 -41.15 1.49 -15.57
C VAL A 403 -41.28 0.44 -16.69
N GLU A 404 -40.65 0.65 -17.86
CA GLU A 404 -40.70 -0.27 -19.00
C GLU A 404 -39.68 -1.41 -18.92
N ALA A 405 -38.49 -1.16 -18.39
CA ALA A 405 -37.48 -2.17 -18.06
C ALA A 405 -37.35 -3.27 -19.14
N LEU A 406 -37.30 -2.87 -20.42
CA LEU A 406 -37.48 -3.79 -21.55
C LEU A 406 -36.45 -4.92 -21.55
N GLU A 407 -35.17 -4.58 -21.35
CA GLU A 407 -34.06 -5.54 -21.33
C GLU A 407 -34.18 -6.54 -20.17
N TRP A 408 -34.60 -6.06 -19.00
CA TRP A 408 -34.79 -6.90 -17.81
C TRP A 408 -36.02 -7.83 -17.94
N ARG A 409 -37.13 -7.35 -18.52
CA ARG A 409 -38.29 -8.22 -18.77
C ARG A 409 -38.01 -9.24 -19.87
N ALA A 410 -37.25 -8.83 -20.90
CA ALA A 410 -36.83 -9.72 -21.99
C ALA A 410 -35.88 -10.83 -21.50
N SER A 411 -35.11 -10.61 -20.43
CA SER A 411 -34.25 -11.64 -19.84
C SER A 411 -35.01 -12.69 -19.00
N GLY A 412 -36.35 -12.60 -18.92
CA GLY A 412 -37.20 -13.60 -18.28
C GLY A 412 -37.26 -13.51 -16.75
N ALA A 413 -36.71 -12.45 -16.16
CA ALA A 413 -36.69 -12.25 -14.72
C ALA A 413 -38.07 -11.76 -14.21
N SER A 414 -38.72 -12.57 -13.37
CA SER A 414 -39.84 -12.13 -12.52
C SER A 414 -39.30 -11.77 -11.14
N ALA A 415 -38.90 -10.50 -10.94
CA ALA A 415 -38.56 -9.82 -9.65
C ALA A 415 -37.61 -10.52 -8.65
N THR A 416 -37.15 -11.73 -8.92
CA THR A 416 -36.39 -12.56 -8.00
C THR A 416 -35.28 -13.21 -8.81
N PHE A 417 -34.06 -12.71 -8.66
CA PHE A 417 -32.90 -13.58 -8.80
C PHE A 417 -33.21 -14.81 -7.94
N ALA A 418 -33.14 -16.01 -8.52
CA ALA A 418 -33.19 -17.22 -7.72
C ALA A 418 -32.18 -17.03 -6.58
N PRO A 419 -32.57 -17.18 -5.30
CA PRO A 419 -31.61 -17.05 -4.22
C PRO A 419 -30.43 -17.95 -4.57
N LEU A 420 -29.22 -17.38 -4.51
CA LEU A 420 -28.03 -18.21 -4.53
C LEU A 420 -28.25 -19.34 -3.52
N PRO A 421 -27.88 -20.59 -3.85
CA PRO A 421 -27.99 -21.69 -2.90
C PRO A 421 -27.41 -21.20 -1.58
N PRO A 422 -28.10 -21.42 -0.44
CA PRO A 422 -27.71 -20.83 0.83
C PRO A 422 -26.23 -21.13 1.05
N GLU A 423 -25.45 -20.10 1.36
CA GLU A 423 -24.05 -20.30 1.75
C GLU A 423 -24.05 -21.37 2.84
N THR A 424 -23.49 -22.54 2.52
CA THR A 424 -23.12 -23.53 3.50
C THR A 424 -22.03 -22.87 4.33
N SER A 425 -22.44 -22.11 5.35
CA SER A 425 -21.56 -21.70 6.43
C SER A 425 -20.85 -22.97 6.89
N PRO A 426 -19.51 -23.07 6.79
CA PRO A 426 -18.82 -24.25 7.25
C PRO A 426 -19.18 -24.43 8.73
N GLN A 427 -19.93 -25.49 9.03
CA GLN A 427 -20.26 -25.85 10.38
C GLN A 427 -18.94 -26.14 11.10
N LEU A 428 -18.62 -25.30 12.09
CA LEU A 428 -17.61 -25.64 13.09
C LEU A 428 -17.97 -27.03 13.63
N PRO A 429 -17.05 -28.01 13.58
CA PRO A 429 -17.33 -29.33 14.10
C PRO A 429 -17.72 -29.19 15.58
N SER A 430 -18.84 -29.79 15.95
CA SER A 430 -19.28 -29.88 17.34
C SER A 430 -18.22 -30.58 18.16
N GLU A 431 -17.82 -29.94 19.26
CA GLU A 431 -17.08 -30.56 20.36
C GLU A 431 -17.95 -31.70 20.91
N ASP A 432 -17.78 -32.92 20.42
CA ASP A 432 -18.14 -34.18 21.08
C ASP A 432 -17.90 -35.34 20.09
N ASP A 433 -16.64 -35.65 19.83
CA ASP A 433 -16.22 -37.05 19.74
C ASP A 433 -14.73 -37.14 20.10
N GLU A 434 -14.48 -37.49 21.36
CA GLU A 434 -13.17 -37.79 21.89
C GLU A 434 -12.63 -39.08 21.26
N THR A 435 -11.50 -38.99 20.57
CA THR A 435 -10.35 -39.89 20.79
C THR A 435 -9.10 -39.23 20.19
N VAL A 436 -8.53 -38.27 20.92
CA VAL A 436 -7.23 -37.68 20.58
C VAL A 436 -6.15 -38.64 21.07
N SER A 437 -5.66 -39.49 20.18
CA SER A 437 -4.30 -40.01 20.28
C SER A 437 -3.32 -38.85 20.11
N GLU A 438 -2.43 -38.67 21.08
CA GLU A 438 -1.39 -37.63 21.13
C GLU A 438 -0.67 -37.44 19.78
N PRO A 439 -0.47 -36.21 19.28
CA PRO A 439 0.40 -36.00 18.14
C PRO A 439 1.85 -36.18 18.61
N SER A 440 2.39 -37.35 18.29
CA SER A 440 3.81 -37.66 18.33
C SER A 440 4.63 -36.57 17.63
N VAL A 441 5.62 -36.10 18.38
CA VAL A 441 6.80 -35.34 17.97
C VAL A 441 7.29 -35.68 16.54
N ALA A 442 7.42 -34.62 15.73
CA ALA A 442 8.34 -34.45 14.61
C ALA A 442 8.76 -35.72 13.82
N GLY A 443 7.95 -36.09 12.82
CA GLY A 443 8.44 -36.83 11.66
C GLY A 443 8.87 -35.86 10.57
N LYS A 444 10.14 -35.88 10.16
CA LYS A 444 10.60 -35.27 8.90
C LYS A 444 9.79 -35.87 7.75
N ALA A 445 8.78 -35.16 7.27
CA ALA A 445 8.16 -35.49 5.99
C ALA A 445 9.21 -35.20 4.90
N THR A 446 9.78 -36.25 4.33
CA THR A 446 10.63 -36.17 3.14
C THR A 446 9.80 -35.49 2.05
N ARG A 447 10.10 -34.23 1.70
CA ARG A 447 9.40 -33.51 0.62
C ARG A 447 9.62 -34.30 -0.68
N ARG A 448 8.53 -34.79 -1.28
CA ARG A 448 8.54 -35.54 -2.55
C ARG A 448 9.10 -34.63 -3.65
N GLN A 449 10.07 -35.11 -4.44
CA GLN A 449 10.56 -34.37 -5.62
C GLN A 449 9.51 -34.39 -6.72
N LEU A 450 9.32 -33.25 -7.40
CA LEU A 450 8.54 -33.17 -8.62
C LEU A 450 9.36 -33.77 -9.77
N PRO A 451 8.85 -34.81 -10.46
CA PRO A 451 9.53 -35.37 -11.61
C PRO A 451 9.48 -34.39 -12.79
N ALA A 452 10.64 -33.96 -13.27
CA ALA A 452 10.73 -33.08 -14.43
C ALA A 452 10.25 -33.79 -15.70
N GLY A 453 9.35 -33.15 -16.45
CA GLY A 453 8.75 -33.64 -17.70
C GLY A 453 7.60 -34.62 -17.53
N GLU A 454 7.27 -35.04 -16.30
CA GLU A 454 6.13 -35.91 -16.04
C GLU A 454 4.87 -35.11 -15.71
N LEU A 455 3.71 -35.61 -16.16
CA LEU A 455 2.42 -35.03 -15.84
C LEU A 455 2.02 -35.39 -14.40
N VAL A 456 1.84 -34.37 -13.58
CA VAL A 456 1.36 -34.47 -12.19
C VAL A 456 -0.13 -34.08 -12.16
N PRO A 457 -1.05 -35.03 -11.93
CA PRO A 457 -2.48 -34.71 -11.85
C PRO A 457 -2.79 -33.80 -10.67
N LEU A 458 -3.66 -32.80 -10.88
CA LEU A 458 -4.18 -31.89 -9.87
C LEU A 458 -5.67 -32.16 -9.61
N ASP A 459 -6.06 -33.43 -9.60
CA ASP A 459 -7.45 -33.86 -9.53
C ASP A 459 -8.14 -33.33 -8.26
N GLY A 460 -9.25 -32.61 -8.44
CA GLY A 460 -10.06 -32.08 -7.33
C GLY A 460 -9.44 -30.91 -6.57
N LEU A 461 -8.28 -30.38 -7.02
CA LEU A 461 -7.60 -29.26 -6.39
C LEU A 461 -8.25 -27.93 -6.77
N GLN A 462 -8.62 -27.13 -5.77
CA GLN A 462 -9.24 -25.82 -5.95
C GLN A 462 -8.22 -24.69 -5.84
N HIS A 463 -7.18 -24.83 -5.01
CA HIS A 463 -6.18 -23.81 -4.77
C HIS A 463 -4.74 -24.37 -4.80
N LEU A 464 -4.00 -24.03 -5.85
CA LEU A 464 -2.59 -24.40 -6.02
C LEU A 464 -1.71 -23.22 -5.63
N ARG A 465 -0.68 -23.45 -4.81
CA ARG A 465 0.36 -22.45 -4.55
C ARG A 465 1.71 -22.95 -5.02
N LEU A 466 2.35 -22.13 -5.86
CA LEU A 466 3.71 -22.32 -6.36
C LEU A 466 4.61 -21.29 -5.69
N VAL A 467 5.47 -21.70 -4.76
CA VAL A 467 6.36 -20.80 -4.02
C VAL A 467 7.78 -20.93 -4.55
N LEU A 468 8.33 -19.82 -5.03
CA LEU A 468 9.72 -19.71 -5.43
C LEU A 468 10.56 -19.22 -4.26
N GLN A 469 11.69 -19.88 -4.05
CA GLN A 469 12.63 -19.54 -2.99
C GLN A 469 14.03 -19.40 -3.60
N ALA A 470 14.65 -18.25 -3.35
CA ALA A 470 16.08 -18.10 -3.56
C ALA A 470 16.83 -19.06 -2.63
N ALA A 471 18.04 -19.44 -3.01
CA ALA A 471 18.83 -20.35 -2.20
C ALA A 471 19.10 -19.75 -0.80
N GLU A 472 19.15 -20.61 0.23
CA GLU A 472 19.30 -20.19 1.63
C GLU A 472 20.48 -19.21 1.81
N GLY A 473 20.19 -18.02 2.36
CA GLY A 473 21.19 -16.98 2.61
C GLY A 473 21.45 -16.00 1.46
N THR A 474 20.63 -16.02 0.41
CA THR A 474 20.68 -15.02 -0.68
C THR A 474 19.42 -14.15 -0.70
N ASP A 475 19.61 -12.83 -0.81
CA ASP A 475 18.54 -11.81 -0.89
C ASP A 475 18.23 -11.46 -2.36
N ALA A 476 18.02 -12.51 -3.18
CA ALA A 476 17.77 -12.33 -4.60
C ALA A 476 16.27 -12.19 -4.85
N GLU A 477 15.87 -11.08 -5.47
CA GLU A 477 14.50 -10.91 -5.97
C GLU A 477 14.21 -11.96 -7.04
N ILE A 478 13.10 -12.69 -6.87
CA ILE A 478 12.57 -13.63 -7.85
C ILE A 478 11.20 -13.12 -8.23
N ASP A 479 10.98 -12.89 -9.51
CA ASP A 479 9.70 -12.43 -10.05
C ASP A 479 9.00 -13.61 -10.75
N PRO A 480 7.96 -14.20 -10.15
CA PRO A 480 7.11 -15.20 -10.79
C PRO A 480 6.25 -14.55 -11.87
N ILE A 481 6.10 -15.25 -12.98
CA ILE A 481 5.36 -14.79 -14.16
C ILE A 481 4.52 -15.96 -14.68
N ALA A 482 3.29 -15.69 -15.10
CA ALA A 482 2.43 -16.67 -15.74
C ALA A 482 1.81 -16.13 -17.02
N PHE A 483 1.71 -16.96 -18.05
CA PHE A 483 0.97 -16.66 -19.28
C PHE A 483 -0.18 -17.65 -19.43
N LEU A 484 -1.40 -17.15 -19.56
CA LEU A 484 -2.59 -17.95 -19.86
C LEU A 484 -2.74 -18.03 -21.39
N LEU A 485 -2.52 -19.22 -21.94
CA LEU A 485 -2.45 -19.46 -23.38
C LEU A 485 -3.70 -20.21 -23.87
N SER A 486 -4.20 -19.75 -25.01
CA SER A 486 -5.24 -20.44 -25.78
C SER A 486 -4.70 -21.70 -26.48
N ASP A 487 -5.58 -22.43 -27.15
CA ASP A 487 -5.23 -23.60 -27.98
C ASP A 487 -4.24 -23.27 -29.12
N ARG A 488 -4.07 -21.98 -29.44
CA ARG A 488 -3.10 -21.47 -30.41
C ARG A 488 -1.72 -21.19 -29.82
N GLY A 489 -1.53 -21.38 -28.51
CA GLY A 489 -0.27 -21.10 -27.83
C GLY A 489 0.02 -19.60 -27.64
N VAL A 490 -1.01 -18.76 -27.74
CA VAL A 490 -0.92 -17.30 -27.55
C VAL A 490 -1.95 -16.81 -26.53
N VAL A 491 -1.63 -15.70 -25.88
CA VAL A 491 -2.55 -14.96 -25.01
C VAL A 491 -3.73 -14.39 -25.81
N ARG A 492 -4.88 -14.19 -25.17
CA ARG A 492 -6.06 -13.59 -25.79
C ARG A 492 -6.04 -12.07 -25.69
N SER A 493 -5.37 -11.56 -24.68
CA SER A 493 -5.09 -10.14 -24.43
C SER A 493 -3.91 -10.00 -23.47
N ASP A 494 -3.35 -8.80 -23.34
CA ASP A 494 -2.29 -8.52 -22.36
C ASP A 494 -2.70 -8.85 -20.91
N SER A 495 -4.00 -8.90 -20.63
CA SER A 495 -4.53 -9.28 -19.32
C SER A 495 -4.29 -10.75 -18.95
N ASP A 496 -3.93 -11.61 -19.91
CA ASP A 496 -3.59 -13.02 -19.68
C ASP A 496 -2.13 -13.22 -19.24
N MET A 497 -1.35 -12.15 -19.07
CA MET A 497 -0.01 -12.17 -18.49
C MET A 497 -0.05 -11.68 -17.04
N VAL A 498 0.33 -12.54 -16.09
CA VAL A 498 0.42 -12.18 -14.66
C VAL A 498 1.89 -11.98 -14.30
N PHE A 499 2.22 -10.79 -13.76
CA PHE A 499 3.56 -10.37 -13.37
C PHE A 499 3.45 -9.21 -12.35
N TYR A 500 4.56 -8.71 -11.79
CA TYR A 500 4.51 -7.69 -10.72
C TYR A 500 3.66 -6.44 -11.06
N GLY A 501 3.60 -6.03 -12.33
CA GLY A 501 2.81 -4.87 -12.79
C GLY A 501 1.32 -5.16 -12.98
N GLN A 502 0.96 -6.44 -13.07
CA GLN A 502 -0.42 -6.93 -13.15
C GLN A 502 -0.53 -8.18 -12.26
N PRO A 503 -0.62 -8.00 -10.93
CA PRO A 503 -0.50 -9.09 -9.97
C PRO A 503 -1.71 -10.03 -9.95
N ASP A 504 -2.86 -9.58 -10.48
CA ASP A 504 -4.12 -10.34 -10.49
C ASP A 504 -4.63 -10.51 -11.93
N HIS A 505 -4.94 -11.75 -12.31
CA HIS A 505 -5.68 -12.02 -13.54
C HIS A 505 -7.16 -11.59 -13.35
N PRO A 506 -7.83 -10.95 -14.34
CA PRO A 506 -9.21 -10.45 -14.19
C PRO A 506 -10.25 -11.49 -13.79
N SER A 507 -10.04 -12.76 -14.14
CA SER A 507 -10.93 -13.86 -13.74
C SER A 507 -10.65 -14.41 -12.33
N ASN A 508 -9.63 -13.91 -11.62
CA ASN A 508 -9.06 -14.49 -10.40
C ASN A 508 -8.55 -15.93 -10.60
N ALA A 509 -8.12 -16.27 -11.82
CA ALA A 509 -7.51 -17.55 -12.14
C ALA A 509 -6.10 -17.69 -11.54
N ILE A 510 -5.33 -16.61 -11.57
CA ILE A 510 -3.96 -16.56 -11.06
C ILE A 510 -3.75 -15.21 -10.36
N THR A 511 -3.16 -15.26 -9.17
CA THR A 511 -2.74 -14.08 -8.40
C THR A 511 -1.29 -14.27 -7.94
N LEU A 512 -0.49 -13.20 -8.01
CA LEU A 512 0.80 -13.10 -7.36
C LEU A 512 0.64 -12.88 -5.86
N ALA A 513 1.17 -13.82 -5.08
CA ALA A 513 1.19 -13.75 -3.64
C ALA A 513 2.59 -13.40 -3.14
N SER A 514 2.64 -12.43 -2.24
CA SER A 514 3.88 -12.01 -1.60
C SER A 514 4.27 -12.90 -0.42
N ASP A 515 5.56 -12.93 -0.10
CA ASP A 515 6.05 -13.41 1.19
C ASP A 515 5.84 -12.35 2.30
N ASP A 516 6.33 -12.66 3.50
CA ASP A 516 6.22 -11.81 4.69
C ASP A 516 6.97 -10.45 4.54
N THR A 517 7.86 -10.35 3.54
CA THR A 517 8.58 -9.11 3.20
C THR A 517 7.81 -8.24 2.20
N GLY A 518 6.81 -8.80 1.53
CA GLY A 518 6.03 -8.12 0.48
C GLY A 518 6.53 -8.41 -0.93
N ALA A 519 7.65 -9.13 -1.09
CA ALA A 519 8.16 -9.54 -2.39
C ALA A 519 7.24 -10.61 -3.01
N PRO A 520 6.81 -10.47 -4.28
CA PRO A 520 5.97 -11.46 -4.94
C PRO A 520 6.78 -12.73 -5.18
N THR A 521 6.68 -13.74 -4.33
CA THR A 521 7.48 -14.96 -4.44
C THR A 521 6.64 -16.18 -4.81
N ALA A 522 5.33 -16.03 -4.97
CA ALA A 522 4.45 -17.15 -5.24
C ALA A 522 3.34 -16.85 -6.26
N LEU A 523 2.94 -17.88 -7.02
CA LEU A 523 1.72 -17.88 -7.84
C LEU A 523 0.65 -18.68 -7.12
N HIS A 524 -0.52 -18.09 -6.90
CA HIS A 524 -1.74 -18.77 -6.45
C HIS A 524 -2.60 -19.00 -7.66
N VAL A 525 -2.87 -20.26 -8.00
CA VAL A 525 -3.69 -20.65 -9.14
C VAL A 525 -4.99 -21.25 -8.62
N MET A 526 -6.11 -20.76 -9.15
CA MET A 526 -7.46 -21.26 -8.91
C MET A 526 -7.97 -21.91 -10.20
N PRO A 527 -7.78 -23.23 -10.41
CA PRO A 527 -8.08 -23.89 -11.68
C PRO A 527 -9.53 -23.73 -12.15
N ALA A 528 -10.48 -23.62 -11.21
CA ALA A 528 -11.90 -23.42 -11.49
C ALA A 528 -12.23 -22.04 -12.09
N ASN A 529 -11.36 -21.04 -11.89
CA ASN A 529 -11.54 -19.68 -12.39
C ASN A 529 -10.82 -19.44 -13.73
N VAL A 530 -10.11 -20.45 -14.24
CA VAL A 530 -9.38 -20.36 -15.52
C VAL A 530 -10.40 -20.40 -16.67
N PRO A 531 -10.48 -19.36 -17.52
CA PRO A 531 -11.44 -19.30 -18.61
C PRO A 531 -11.36 -20.51 -19.56
N ASP A 532 -12.50 -20.94 -20.09
CA ASP A 532 -12.63 -22.22 -20.83
C ASP A 532 -11.78 -22.29 -22.11
N ASP A 533 -11.52 -21.13 -22.71
CA ASP A 533 -10.69 -20.92 -23.90
C ASP A 533 -9.17 -20.91 -23.60
N VAL A 534 -8.77 -20.94 -22.33
CA VAL A 534 -7.37 -21.15 -21.91
C VAL A 534 -7.12 -22.64 -21.73
N THR A 535 -6.18 -23.16 -22.51
CA THR A 535 -5.79 -24.58 -22.50
C THR A 535 -4.48 -24.84 -21.77
N GLU A 536 -3.65 -23.81 -21.62
CA GLU A 536 -2.34 -23.92 -20.99
C GLU A 536 -2.02 -22.70 -20.13
N ILE A 537 -1.32 -22.91 -19.03
CA ILE A 537 -0.73 -21.85 -18.20
C ILE A 537 0.78 -22.08 -18.17
N LEU A 538 1.54 -21.25 -18.88
CA LEU A 538 3.00 -21.30 -18.87
C LEU A 538 3.52 -20.59 -17.62
N LEU A 539 4.40 -21.27 -16.86
CA LEU A 539 4.94 -20.80 -15.59
C LEU A 539 6.42 -20.44 -15.75
N VAL A 540 6.78 -19.21 -15.41
CA VAL A 540 8.10 -18.63 -15.64
C VAL A 540 8.55 -17.87 -14.40
N ALA A 541 9.86 -17.70 -14.21
CA ALA A 541 10.41 -16.80 -13.21
C ALA A 541 11.58 -16.00 -13.79
N GLN A 542 11.65 -14.72 -13.44
CA GLN A 542 12.77 -13.83 -13.74
C GLN A 542 13.63 -13.68 -12.47
N LEU A 543 14.94 -13.85 -12.62
CA LEU A 543 15.92 -13.65 -11.57
C LEU A 543 17.07 -12.77 -12.07
N PRO A 544 17.88 -12.18 -11.17
CA PRO A 544 19.13 -11.52 -11.55
C PRO A 544 20.07 -12.47 -12.30
N ALA A 545 20.57 -12.04 -13.47
CA ALA A 545 21.45 -12.85 -14.32
C ALA A 545 22.77 -13.29 -13.65
N ASN A 546 23.16 -12.63 -12.55
CA ASN A 546 24.33 -12.95 -11.73
C ASN A 546 24.01 -13.87 -10.53
N HIS A 547 22.80 -14.40 -10.42
CA HIS A 547 22.43 -15.28 -9.33
C HIS A 547 23.18 -16.63 -9.42
N ALA A 548 24.06 -16.87 -8.45
CA ALA A 548 25.04 -17.95 -8.51
C ALA A 548 24.55 -19.31 -8.00
N GLN A 549 23.35 -19.37 -7.40
CA GLN A 549 22.82 -20.58 -6.76
C GLN A 549 21.51 -21.03 -7.42
N SER A 550 21.18 -22.31 -7.29
CA SER A 550 19.96 -22.86 -7.87
C SER A 550 18.75 -22.53 -6.99
N PRO A 551 17.72 -21.84 -7.51
CA PRO A 551 16.49 -21.58 -6.76
C PRO A 551 15.65 -22.86 -6.65
N VAL A 552 14.66 -22.82 -5.77
CA VAL A 552 13.75 -23.94 -5.50
C VAL A 552 12.31 -23.50 -5.74
N LEU A 553 11.52 -24.38 -6.35
CA LEU A 553 10.07 -24.26 -6.45
C LEU A 553 9.41 -25.31 -5.54
N ASP A 554 8.56 -24.87 -4.62
CA ASP A 554 7.68 -25.73 -3.83
C ASP A 554 6.24 -25.59 -4.33
N ALA A 555 5.60 -26.70 -4.71
CA ALA A 555 4.18 -26.76 -5.07
C ALA A 555 3.37 -27.29 -3.88
N LEU A 556 2.30 -26.58 -3.51
CA LEU A 556 1.44 -26.89 -2.37
C LEU A 556 -0.03 -26.90 -2.79
N ASP A 557 -0.75 -27.87 -2.26
CA ASP A 557 -2.20 -27.88 -2.25
C ASP A 557 -2.67 -27.08 -1.02
N LEU A 558 -3.29 -25.93 -1.26
CA LEU A 558 -3.78 -25.06 -0.18
C LEU A 558 -5.08 -25.57 0.43
N ASP A 559 -5.82 -26.44 -0.25
CA ASP A 559 -7.07 -27.02 0.27
C ASP A 559 -6.77 -28.02 1.38
N SER A 560 -5.79 -28.90 1.14
CA SER A 560 -5.37 -29.91 2.12
C SER A 560 -4.18 -29.48 3.00
N GLY A 561 -3.49 -28.40 2.63
CA GLY A 561 -2.26 -27.93 3.28
C GLY A 561 -1.05 -28.86 3.03
N ARG A 562 -1.14 -29.80 2.09
CA ARG A 562 -0.09 -30.79 1.83
C ARG A 562 0.84 -30.34 0.69
N PRO A 563 2.16 -30.63 0.79
CA PRO A 563 3.07 -30.39 -0.32
C PRO A 563 2.78 -31.39 -1.45
N ILE A 564 2.62 -30.86 -2.67
CA ILE A 564 2.51 -31.66 -3.91
C ILE A 564 3.90 -32.16 -4.29
N GLY A 565 4.89 -31.27 -4.23
CA GLY A 565 6.29 -31.63 -4.37
C GLY A 565 7.22 -30.44 -4.50
N ARG A 566 8.51 -30.74 -4.65
CA ARG A 566 9.59 -29.76 -4.76
C ARG A 566 10.40 -29.97 -6.03
N LEU A 567 10.74 -28.89 -6.71
CA LEU A 567 11.57 -28.88 -7.92
C LEU A 567 12.81 -28.01 -7.69
N GLN A 568 13.98 -28.55 -8.01
CA GLN A 568 15.22 -27.77 -8.06
C GLN A 568 15.33 -27.12 -9.44
N LEU A 569 15.50 -25.80 -9.48
CA LEU A 569 15.62 -25.06 -10.73
C LEU A 569 17.10 -24.91 -11.14
N PRO A 570 17.41 -24.81 -12.45
CA PRO A 570 18.75 -24.50 -12.90
C PRO A 570 19.16 -23.10 -12.44
N THR A 571 20.47 -22.85 -12.33
CA THR A 571 20.96 -21.47 -12.18
C THR A 571 20.55 -20.63 -13.40
N PRO A 572 20.14 -19.37 -13.21
CA PRO A 572 19.72 -18.53 -14.33
C PRO A 572 20.84 -18.30 -15.34
N GLY A 573 20.44 -18.16 -16.61
CA GLY A 573 21.34 -17.79 -17.71
C GLY A 573 21.55 -16.27 -17.79
N PRO A 574 22.20 -15.78 -18.87
CA PRO A 574 22.48 -14.36 -19.07
C PRO A 574 21.23 -13.46 -19.09
N THR A 575 20.09 -14.01 -19.50
CA THR A 575 18.78 -13.33 -19.54
C THR A 575 18.08 -13.30 -18.18
N GLY A 576 18.51 -14.14 -17.23
CA GLY A 576 17.85 -14.29 -15.93
C GLY A 576 16.52 -15.05 -15.95
N LEU A 577 16.02 -15.46 -17.11
CA LEU A 577 14.68 -16.03 -17.28
C LEU A 577 14.71 -17.57 -17.23
N LEU A 578 13.81 -18.14 -16.42
CA LEU A 578 13.66 -19.58 -16.22
C LEU A 578 12.22 -20.03 -16.50
N GLN A 579 12.06 -21.07 -17.32
CA GLN A 579 10.80 -21.80 -17.39
C GLN A 579 10.73 -22.76 -16.21
N LEU A 580 9.60 -22.79 -15.53
CA LEU A 580 9.33 -23.67 -14.39
C LEU A 580 8.59 -24.93 -14.84
N GLY A 581 7.73 -24.78 -15.84
CA GLY A 581 6.80 -25.80 -16.33
C GLY A 581 5.55 -25.17 -16.89
N ALA A 582 4.54 -25.99 -17.12
CA ALA A 582 3.22 -25.53 -17.55
C ALA A 582 2.11 -26.33 -16.86
N MET A 583 0.93 -25.72 -16.74
CA MET A 583 -0.30 -26.45 -16.43
C MET A 583 -1.09 -26.64 -17.71
N HIS A 584 -1.59 -27.85 -17.95
CA HIS A 584 -2.41 -28.16 -19.13
C HIS A 584 -3.81 -28.60 -18.71
N ARG A 585 -4.80 -28.12 -19.45
CA ARG A 585 -6.19 -28.53 -19.27
C ARG A 585 -6.38 -29.93 -19.83
N VAL A 586 -6.98 -30.81 -19.04
CA VAL A 586 -7.37 -32.17 -19.44
C VAL A 586 -8.87 -32.36 -19.26
N GLU A 587 -9.43 -33.44 -19.80
CA GLU A 587 -10.89 -33.69 -19.85
C GLU A 587 -11.58 -33.56 -18.48
N HIS A 588 -10.88 -33.86 -17.38
CA HIS A 588 -11.42 -33.84 -16.02
C HIS A 588 -10.63 -32.96 -15.03
N GLY A 589 -9.93 -31.93 -15.50
CA GLY A 589 -9.21 -31.00 -14.62
C GLY A 589 -7.94 -30.43 -15.23
N TRP A 590 -6.89 -30.33 -14.41
CA TRP A 590 -5.59 -29.78 -14.79
C TRP A 590 -4.46 -30.74 -14.39
N VAL A 591 -3.42 -30.76 -15.21
CA VAL A 591 -2.15 -31.43 -14.89
C VAL A 591 -1.04 -30.41 -14.84
N LEU A 592 -0.10 -30.55 -13.89
CA LEU A 592 1.13 -29.77 -13.84
C LEU A 592 2.25 -30.58 -14.50
N GLN A 593 2.94 -30.00 -15.46
CA GLN A 593 4.14 -30.56 -16.10
C GLN A 593 5.35 -29.71 -15.71
N PRO A 594 6.16 -30.13 -14.72
CA PRO A 594 7.34 -29.39 -14.31
C PRO A 594 8.43 -29.50 -15.37
N GLU A 595 8.87 -28.39 -15.98
CA GLU A 595 9.90 -28.39 -17.04
C GLU A 595 10.94 -27.30 -16.78
N PRO A 596 11.83 -27.52 -15.79
CA PRO A 596 12.78 -26.51 -15.39
C PRO A 596 13.86 -26.32 -16.47
N SER A 597 13.85 -25.19 -17.16
CA SER A 597 14.83 -24.87 -18.20
C SER A 597 15.23 -23.40 -18.20
N ARG A 598 16.40 -23.08 -18.76
CA ARG A 598 16.86 -21.70 -18.96
C ARG A 598 16.35 -21.23 -20.30
N LEU A 599 15.84 -20.01 -20.36
CA LEU A 599 15.36 -19.43 -21.61
C LEU A 599 16.42 -18.50 -22.19
N ASP A 600 16.73 -18.67 -23.48
CA ASP A 600 17.70 -17.85 -24.22
C ASP A 600 17.13 -16.49 -24.64
N HIS A 601 15.81 -16.29 -24.48
CA HIS A 601 15.11 -15.04 -24.72
C HIS A 601 14.97 -14.24 -23.42
N ASP A 602 14.93 -12.91 -23.53
CA ASP A 602 14.51 -12.06 -22.41
C ASP A 602 12.98 -12.07 -22.25
N LEU A 603 12.48 -11.50 -21.15
CA LEU A 603 11.05 -11.48 -20.86
C LEU A 603 10.24 -10.79 -21.97
N ALA A 604 10.78 -9.71 -22.55
CA ALA A 604 10.12 -8.99 -23.64
C ALA A 604 9.97 -9.86 -24.89
N GLY A 605 11.02 -10.60 -25.26
CA GLY A 605 10.98 -11.56 -26.37
C GLY A 605 10.00 -12.71 -26.13
N LEU A 606 9.93 -13.23 -24.89
CA LEU A 606 8.96 -14.26 -24.54
C LEU A 606 7.52 -13.73 -24.57
N ALA A 607 7.27 -12.53 -24.02
CA ALA A 607 5.95 -11.91 -24.03
C ALA A 607 5.46 -11.63 -25.46
N ALA A 608 6.33 -11.12 -26.33
CA ALA A 608 6.02 -10.92 -27.75
C ALA A 608 5.74 -12.24 -28.47
N ALA A 609 6.50 -13.30 -28.18
CA ALA A 609 6.25 -14.64 -28.73
C ALA A 609 4.93 -15.24 -28.24
N ALA A 610 4.51 -14.94 -27.01
CA ALA A 610 3.22 -15.31 -26.46
C ALA A 610 2.05 -14.45 -26.98
N GLY A 611 2.31 -13.38 -27.74
CA GLY A 611 1.29 -12.52 -28.34
C GLY A 611 0.89 -11.28 -27.52
N VAL A 612 1.69 -10.90 -26.51
CA VAL A 612 1.53 -9.66 -25.74
C VAL A 612 2.06 -8.47 -26.54
N ASP A 613 1.37 -7.32 -26.50
CA ASP A 613 1.88 -6.08 -27.08
C ASP A 613 2.90 -5.42 -26.14
N VAL A 614 4.18 -5.43 -26.52
CA VAL A 614 5.30 -4.93 -25.70
C VAL A 614 5.80 -3.55 -26.17
N THR A 615 4.96 -2.78 -26.85
CA THR A 615 5.34 -1.47 -27.45
C THR A 615 5.50 -0.30 -26.48
#